data_AF-A0A2V6FFV9-F1
#
_entry.id   AF-A0A2V6FFV9-F1
#
_cell.length_a   1.000
_cell.length_b   1.000
_cell.length_c   1.000
_cell.angle_alpha   90.00
_cell.angle_beta   90.00
_cell.angle_gamma   90.00
#
_symmetry.space_group_name_H-M   'P 1'
#
loop_
_entity.id
_entity.type
_entity.pdbx_description
1 polymer ?
#
loop_
_entity_poly.entity_id
_entity_poly.type
_entity_poly.pdbx_seq_one_letter_code
_entity_poly.pdbx_strand_id
1 'polypeptide(L)'
;MTSAFGSHNVRSIAYAQALAEELRIDRSRFEFQLLYGMAGPIKRALVEMGYRVREYSPVGELLPGMSYLVRRLLENTSNEGFLRAKFSEHVSAAQLLRDPRELLNGAVEAAVSAGPMDDFAADAAAAAANYSRNGATLETPPGDTYKNASLVNFVYPKSQEKMRAALGEVRAHFGGKHPLVIDGKEIWTDKLLKSVNPSSPDKIIGYIAEAGIPEAERAVKAARRAFETWARTPVEDRCRLLERAAAILDRRRFELSAVEVFEVGKAWAEADGDIREAMDFCLFYAQ
;
A
#
# COMPACT_ATOMS: atom_id res chain seq x y z
N MET A 1 2.13 -11.44 -32.64
CA MET A 1 3.24 -11.53 -31.66
C MET A 1 3.46 -13.01 -31.38
N THR A 2 4.70 -13.49 -31.49
CA THR A 2 5.05 -14.90 -31.22
C THR A 2 5.18 -15.08 -29.71
N SER A 3 4.51 -16.09 -29.12
CA SER A 3 4.57 -16.30 -27.66
C SER A 3 5.97 -16.74 -27.23
N ALA A 4 6.44 -16.26 -26.07
CA ALA A 4 7.74 -16.62 -25.51
C ALA A 4 7.59 -17.07 -24.05
N PHE A 5 8.04 -18.28 -23.73
CA PHE A 5 7.93 -18.87 -22.40
C PHE A 5 9.26 -18.78 -21.66
N GLY A 6 9.39 -17.80 -20.76
CA GLY A 6 10.56 -17.61 -19.91
C GLY A 6 10.49 -18.43 -18.62
N SER A 7 11.12 -19.61 -18.56
CA SER A 7 11.10 -20.45 -17.35
C SER A 7 12.24 -21.46 -17.31
N HIS A 8 12.76 -21.76 -16.11
CA HIS A 8 13.64 -22.91 -15.85
C HIS A 8 12.89 -24.08 -15.18
N ASN A 9 11.60 -23.92 -14.88
CA ASN A 9 10.78 -24.96 -14.28
C ASN A 9 10.39 -25.99 -15.36
N VAL A 10 10.88 -27.21 -15.22
CA VAL A 10 10.65 -28.29 -16.19
C VAL A 10 9.16 -28.65 -16.29
N ARG A 11 8.40 -28.55 -15.19
CA ARG A 11 6.94 -28.79 -15.22
C ARG A 11 6.24 -27.74 -16.08
N SER A 12 6.57 -26.46 -15.91
CA SER A 12 5.99 -25.38 -16.72
C SER A 12 6.36 -25.52 -18.20
N ILE A 13 7.60 -25.88 -18.50
CA ILE A 13 8.07 -26.15 -19.87
C ILE A 13 7.29 -27.32 -20.48
N ALA A 14 7.21 -28.45 -19.78
CA ALA A 14 6.51 -29.64 -20.24
C ALA A 14 5.00 -29.40 -20.44
N TYR A 15 4.38 -28.62 -19.55
CA TYR A 15 2.98 -28.23 -19.70
C TYR A 15 2.76 -27.38 -20.96
N ALA A 16 3.63 -26.39 -21.22
CA ALA A 16 3.55 -25.57 -22.42
C ALA A 16 3.74 -26.42 -23.70
N GLN A 17 4.65 -27.40 -23.69
CA GLN A 17 4.85 -28.34 -24.80
C GLN A 17 3.59 -29.17 -25.05
N ALA A 18 3.05 -29.82 -24.02
CA ALA A 18 1.86 -30.67 -24.12
C ALA A 18 0.62 -29.88 -24.59
N LEU A 19 0.41 -28.68 -24.06
CA LEU A 19 -0.71 -27.82 -24.46
C LEU A 19 -0.56 -27.35 -25.91
N ALA A 20 0.65 -27.02 -26.35
CA ALA A 20 0.89 -26.65 -27.75
C ALA A 20 0.61 -27.82 -28.70
N GLU A 21 0.98 -29.05 -28.31
CA GLU A 21 0.69 -30.26 -29.09
C GLU A 21 -0.81 -30.55 -29.17
N GLU A 22 -1.55 -30.45 -28.05
CA GLU A 22 -3.01 -30.62 -28.00
C GLU A 22 -3.73 -29.60 -28.89
N LEU A 23 -3.31 -28.34 -28.83
CA LEU A 23 -3.85 -27.25 -29.64
C LEU A 23 -3.33 -27.24 -31.08
N ARG A 24 -2.46 -28.18 -31.46
CA ARG A 24 -1.81 -28.30 -32.77
C ARG A 24 -1.09 -27.01 -33.20
N ILE A 25 -0.46 -26.33 -32.24
CA ILE A 25 0.32 -25.13 -32.48
C ILE A 25 1.70 -25.54 -32.99
N ASP A 26 2.05 -25.03 -34.18
CA ASP A 26 3.37 -25.27 -34.76
C ASP A 26 4.50 -24.69 -33.89
N ARG A 27 5.59 -25.44 -33.74
CA ARG A 27 6.72 -25.08 -32.86
C ARG A 27 7.42 -23.78 -33.25
N SER A 28 7.33 -23.34 -34.51
CA SER A 28 7.87 -22.04 -34.93
C SER A 28 7.11 -20.85 -34.35
N ARG A 29 5.87 -21.07 -33.90
CA ARG A 29 4.95 -20.05 -33.36
C ARG A 29 5.23 -19.67 -31.91
N PHE A 30 6.18 -20.34 -31.25
CA PHE A 30 6.64 -19.97 -29.93
C PHE A 30 8.13 -20.26 -29.72
N GLU A 31 8.69 -19.76 -28.63
CA GLU A 31 10.05 -20.03 -28.20
C GLU A 31 10.13 -20.19 -26.68
N PHE A 32 11.17 -20.89 -26.21
CA PHE A 32 11.53 -20.93 -24.80
C PHE A 32 12.65 -19.95 -24.51
N GLN A 33 12.56 -19.23 -23.39
CA GLN A 33 13.59 -18.30 -22.95
C GLN A 33 14.15 -18.75 -21.60
N LEU A 34 15.47 -18.81 -21.50
CA LEU A 34 16.18 -19.21 -20.27
C LEU A 34 17.34 -18.25 -20.02
N LEU A 35 17.74 -18.11 -18.75
CA LEU A 35 18.86 -17.23 -18.39
C LEU A 35 20.21 -17.79 -18.87
N TYR A 36 21.09 -16.90 -19.32
CA TYR A 36 22.50 -17.22 -19.53
C TYR A 36 23.15 -17.71 -18.24
N GLY A 37 24.11 -18.64 -18.36
CA GLY A 37 24.81 -19.23 -17.21
C GLY A 37 24.01 -20.22 -16.36
N MET A 38 22.75 -20.51 -16.71
CA MET A 38 21.84 -21.34 -15.91
C MET A 38 21.17 -22.45 -16.72
N ALA A 39 20.78 -23.54 -16.05
CA ALA A 39 19.96 -24.64 -16.61
C ALA A 39 20.47 -25.21 -17.96
N GLY A 40 21.79 -25.30 -18.13
CA GLY A 40 22.43 -25.79 -19.36
C GLY A 40 21.85 -27.11 -19.90
N PRO A 41 21.63 -28.15 -19.05
CA PRO A 41 21.02 -29.40 -19.51
C PRO A 41 19.61 -29.24 -20.08
N ILE A 42 18.78 -28.36 -19.50
CA ILE A 42 17.41 -28.11 -19.96
C ILE A 42 17.43 -27.38 -21.30
N LYS A 43 18.30 -26.37 -21.45
CA LYS A 43 18.47 -25.64 -22.72
C LYS A 43 18.85 -26.57 -23.86
N ARG A 44 19.83 -27.45 -23.64
CA ARG A 44 20.25 -28.45 -24.65
C ARG A 44 19.11 -29.38 -25.03
N ALA A 45 18.40 -29.95 -24.04
CA ALA A 45 17.27 -30.84 -24.30
C ALA A 45 16.18 -30.16 -25.14
N LEU A 46 15.85 -28.89 -24.88
CA LEU A 46 14.86 -28.15 -25.67
C LEU A 46 15.28 -27.96 -27.13
N VAL A 47 16.57 -27.65 -27.37
CA VAL A 47 17.11 -27.52 -28.73
C VAL A 47 17.11 -28.88 -29.45
N GLU A 48 17.52 -29.95 -28.77
CA GLU A 48 17.50 -31.33 -29.31
C GLU A 48 16.09 -31.80 -29.64
N MET A 49 15.09 -31.38 -28.87
CA MET A 49 13.67 -31.59 -29.15
C MET A 49 13.13 -30.73 -30.30
N GLY A 50 13.95 -29.87 -30.92
CA GLY A 50 13.59 -29.03 -32.06
C GLY A 50 12.85 -27.73 -31.69
N TYR A 51 12.94 -27.28 -30.43
CA TYR A 51 12.37 -25.99 -30.03
C TYR A 51 13.38 -24.85 -30.22
N ARG A 52 12.86 -23.66 -30.55
CA ARG A 52 13.63 -22.42 -30.54
C ARG A 52 13.90 -22.02 -29.09
N VAL A 53 15.16 -21.89 -28.72
CA VAL A 53 15.60 -21.44 -27.39
C VAL A 53 16.37 -20.13 -27.51
N ARG A 54 16.01 -19.13 -26.71
CA ARG A 54 16.71 -17.85 -26.60
C ARG A 54 17.30 -17.70 -25.20
N GLU A 55 18.56 -17.28 -25.14
CA GLU A 55 19.19 -16.95 -23.87
C GLU A 55 19.01 -15.47 -23.54
N TYR A 56 18.57 -15.19 -22.31
CA TYR A 56 18.62 -13.85 -21.75
C TYR A 56 20.05 -13.62 -21.21
N SER A 57 20.83 -12.85 -21.95
CA SER A 57 22.25 -12.60 -21.70
C SER A 57 22.46 -11.14 -21.27
N PRO A 58 22.45 -10.85 -19.96
CA PRO A 58 22.76 -9.51 -19.47
C PRO A 58 24.24 -9.18 -19.76
N VAL A 59 24.48 -8.00 -20.34
CA VAL A 59 25.83 -7.48 -20.63
C VAL A 59 25.92 -6.07 -20.08
N GLY A 60 26.99 -5.74 -19.37
CA GLY A 60 27.21 -4.42 -18.80
C GLY A 60 28.36 -4.39 -17.82
N GLU A 61 28.49 -3.23 -17.16
CA GLU A 61 29.51 -2.96 -16.16
C GLU A 61 29.37 -3.83 -14.90
N LEU A 62 30.48 -4.01 -14.18
CA LEU A 62 30.55 -4.88 -13.00
C LEU A 62 29.53 -4.48 -11.91
N LEU A 63 29.38 -3.19 -11.61
CA LEU A 63 28.53 -2.73 -10.49
C LEU A 63 27.04 -3.06 -10.70
N PRO A 64 26.38 -2.69 -11.82
CA PRO A 64 25.04 -3.19 -12.13
C PRO A 64 24.98 -4.72 -12.24
N GLY A 65 26.06 -5.36 -12.72
CA GLY A 65 26.20 -6.81 -12.79
C GLY A 65 26.12 -7.48 -11.42
N MET A 66 26.72 -6.88 -10.38
CA MET A 66 26.64 -7.38 -9.00
C MET A 66 25.23 -7.27 -8.42
N SER A 67 24.50 -6.18 -8.69
CA SER A 67 23.09 -6.06 -8.30
C SER A 67 22.21 -7.12 -8.97
N TYR A 68 22.46 -7.38 -10.27
CA TYR A 68 21.80 -8.45 -11.00
C TYR A 68 22.15 -9.84 -10.40
N LEU A 69 23.42 -10.07 -10.06
CA LEU A 69 23.87 -11.32 -9.43
C LEU A 69 23.15 -11.57 -8.09
N VAL A 70 23.03 -10.56 -7.22
CA VAL A 70 22.32 -10.70 -5.94
C VAL A 70 20.86 -11.09 -6.16
N ARG A 71 20.16 -10.43 -7.09
CA ARG A 71 18.79 -10.80 -7.45
C ARG A 71 18.69 -12.26 -7.93
N ARG A 72 19.67 -12.71 -8.72
CA ARG A 72 19.73 -14.10 -9.20
C ARG A 72 20.03 -15.09 -8.09
N LEU A 73 20.88 -14.76 -7.14
CA LEU A 73 21.12 -15.61 -5.98
C LEU A 73 19.83 -15.78 -5.18
N LEU A 74 19.16 -14.68 -4.82
CA LEU A 74 17.91 -14.72 -4.05
C LEU A 74 16.81 -15.55 -4.72
N GLU A 75 16.63 -15.39 -6.03
CA GLU A 75 15.64 -16.16 -6.80
C GLU A 75 15.93 -17.66 -6.81
N ASN A 76 17.21 -18.05 -6.90
CA ASN A 76 17.59 -19.45 -7.03
C ASN A 76 17.81 -20.17 -5.69
N THR A 77 18.06 -19.44 -4.61
CA THR A 77 18.21 -19.99 -3.26
C THR A 77 16.93 -19.93 -2.44
N SER A 78 15.88 -19.26 -2.93
CA SER A 78 14.54 -19.29 -2.32
C SER A 78 14.09 -20.74 -2.10
N ASN A 79 13.49 -20.99 -0.93
CA ASN A 79 12.96 -22.32 -0.55
C ASN A 79 11.89 -22.82 -1.54
N GLU A 80 11.24 -21.92 -2.29
CA GLU A 80 10.26 -22.27 -3.33
C GLU A 80 10.90 -22.47 -4.74
N GLY A 81 12.21 -22.26 -4.86
CA GLY A 81 12.92 -22.32 -6.13
C GLY A 81 13.01 -23.75 -6.69
N PHE A 82 12.36 -24.01 -7.82
CA PHE A 82 12.41 -25.30 -8.53
C PHE A 82 13.84 -25.82 -8.76
N LEU A 83 14.79 -24.93 -9.01
CA LEU A 83 16.19 -25.29 -9.22
C LEU A 83 16.85 -25.84 -7.95
N ARG A 84 16.59 -25.24 -6.78
CA ARG A 84 17.06 -25.76 -5.50
C ARG A 84 16.40 -27.11 -5.18
N ALA A 85 15.08 -27.19 -5.35
CA ALA A 85 14.33 -28.44 -5.14
C ALA A 85 14.80 -29.59 -6.05
N LYS A 86 15.39 -29.29 -7.22
CA LYS A 86 15.91 -30.31 -8.15
C LYS A 86 17.39 -30.66 -7.92
N PHE A 87 18.23 -29.67 -7.58
CA PHE A 87 19.69 -29.84 -7.55
C PHE A 87 20.28 -29.97 -6.15
N SER A 88 19.55 -29.57 -5.10
CA SER A 88 20.05 -29.56 -3.71
C SER A 88 19.23 -30.42 -2.78
N GLU A 89 17.94 -30.55 -3.02
CA GLU A 89 17.03 -31.39 -2.23
C GLU A 89 16.67 -32.60 -3.10
N HIS A 90 16.77 -33.83 -2.59
CA HIS A 90 16.52 -35.06 -3.35
C HIS A 90 15.01 -35.30 -3.59
N VAL A 91 14.32 -34.32 -4.16
CA VAL A 91 12.88 -34.37 -4.44
C VAL A 91 12.62 -35.30 -5.63
N SER A 92 11.59 -36.14 -5.51
CA SER A 92 11.27 -37.11 -6.56
C SER A 92 10.76 -36.44 -7.85
N ALA A 93 10.96 -37.09 -9.00
CA ALA A 93 10.46 -36.59 -10.28
C ALA A 93 8.93 -36.43 -10.29
N ALA A 94 8.20 -37.32 -9.60
CA ALA A 94 6.75 -37.22 -9.46
C ALA A 94 6.34 -35.95 -8.70
N GLN A 95 7.06 -35.60 -7.62
CA GLN A 95 6.81 -34.35 -6.88
C GLN A 95 7.20 -33.11 -7.70
N LEU A 96 8.29 -33.14 -8.46
CA LEU A 96 8.71 -32.02 -9.31
C LEU A 96 7.76 -31.78 -10.51
N LEU A 97 7.08 -32.83 -10.99
CA LEU A 97 6.19 -32.78 -12.15
C LEU A 97 4.69 -32.76 -11.77
N ARG A 98 4.37 -32.70 -10.48
CA ARG A 98 2.98 -32.63 -9.99
C ARG A 98 2.21 -31.45 -10.62
N ASP A 99 0.89 -31.57 -10.66
CA ASP A 99 0.06 -30.45 -11.09
C ASP A 99 0.02 -29.36 -10.00
N PRO A 100 0.43 -28.11 -10.29
CA PRO A 100 0.34 -27.04 -9.29
C PRO A 100 -1.10 -26.75 -8.85
N ARG A 101 -2.12 -27.12 -9.62
CA ARG A 101 -3.53 -26.98 -9.21
C ARG A 101 -3.90 -27.86 -8.03
N GLU A 102 -3.23 -29.00 -7.85
CA GLU A 102 -3.42 -29.85 -6.67
C GLU A 102 -2.91 -29.17 -5.39
N LEU A 103 -1.88 -28.32 -5.49
CA LEU A 103 -1.42 -27.49 -4.38
C LEU A 103 -2.45 -26.41 -4.05
N LEU A 104 -3.02 -25.79 -5.08
CA LEU A 104 -4.03 -24.75 -4.90
C LEU A 104 -5.31 -25.33 -4.28
N ASN A 105 -5.79 -26.49 -4.71
CA ASN A 105 -7.00 -27.09 -4.15
C ASN A 105 -6.84 -27.44 -2.66
N GLY A 106 -5.69 -27.98 -2.24
CA GLY A 106 -5.40 -28.23 -0.83
C GLY A 106 -5.18 -26.93 -0.02
N ALA A 107 -4.62 -25.89 -0.65
CA ALA A 107 -4.45 -24.58 -0.03
C ALA A 107 -5.76 -23.78 0.05
N VAL A 108 -6.71 -23.95 -0.89
CA VAL A 108 -8.05 -23.36 -0.81
C VAL A 108 -8.85 -24.04 0.32
N GLU A 109 -8.77 -25.36 0.48
CA GLU A 109 -9.38 -26.04 1.63
C GLU A 109 -8.79 -25.55 2.97
N ALA A 110 -7.47 -25.33 3.03
CA ALA A 110 -6.81 -24.78 4.21
C ALA A 110 -7.10 -23.28 4.44
N ALA A 111 -7.10 -22.44 3.39
CA ALA A 111 -7.34 -21.00 3.47
C ALA A 111 -8.80 -20.65 3.75
N VAL A 112 -9.75 -21.45 3.26
CA VAL A 112 -11.17 -21.33 3.62
C VAL A 112 -11.39 -21.64 5.11
N SER A 113 -10.53 -22.46 5.72
CA SER A 113 -10.54 -22.69 7.18
C SER A 113 -9.78 -21.65 8.00
N ALA A 114 -8.86 -20.89 7.40
CA ALA A 114 -7.92 -20.01 8.10
C ALA A 114 -8.29 -18.50 8.06
N GLY A 115 -9.26 -18.08 7.26
CA GLY A 115 -9.56 -16.65 7.08
C GLY A 115 -8.41 -15.91 6.37
N PRO A 116 -8.53 -14.57 6.14
CA PRO A 116 -7.52 -13.84 5.36
C PRO A 116 -6.20 -13.77 6.14
N MET A 117 -5.15 -14.42 5.63
CA MET A 117 -3.78 -14.29 6.16
C MET A 117 -3.13 -12.98 5.65
N ASP A 118 -2.70 -12.13 6.60
CA ASP A 118 -1.71 -11.07 6.35
C ASP A 118 -0.31 -11.73 6.38
N ASP A 119 0.19 -12.18 5.21
CA ASP A 119 1.45 -12.94 5.06
C ASP A 119 2.74 -12.18 5.43
N PHE A 120 2.65 -10.90 5.82
CA PHE A 120 3.80 -10.10 6.24
C PHE A 120 4.21 -10.30 7.72
N ALA A 121 3.43 -11.04 8.52
CA ALA A 121 3.70 -11.21 9.95
C ALA A 121 4.75 -12.30 10.28
N ALA A 122 5.01 -13.24 9.38
CA ALA A 122 5.78 -14.45 9.71
C ALA A 122 7.30 -14.22 9.80
N ASP A 123 7.87 -13.26 9.08
CA ASP A 123 9.33 -13.06 9.02
C ASP A 123 9.90 -12.18 10.15
N ALA A 124 9.05 -11.49 10.92
CA ALA A 124 9.50 -10.62 12.01
C ALA A 124 9.87 -11.38 13.30
N ALA A 125 9.47 -12.65 13.43
CA ALA A 125 9.58 -13.40 14.68
C ALA A 125 11.02 -13.84 15.04
N ALA A 126 11.97 -13.77 14.11
CA ALA A 126 13.32 -14.30 14.30
C ALA A 126 14.38 -13.29 14.80
N ALA A 127 14.07 -12.00 14.88
CA ALA A 127 15.10 -10.94 15.03
C ALA A 127 15.01 -10.07 16.29
N ALA A 128 14.17 -10.41 17.28
CA ALA A 128 13.92 -9.55 18.45
C ALA A 128 14.44 -10.14 19.78
N ALA A 129 15.74 -10.44 19.85
CA ALA A 129 16.41 -10.62 21.12
C ALA A 129 17.20 -9.35 21.46
N ASN A 130 16.77 -8.66 22.52
CA ASN A 130 17.35 -7.47 23.14
C ASN A 130 16.97 -6.13 22.53
N TYR A 131 15.92 -5.48 23.07
CA TYR A 131 16.00 -4.09 23.56
C TYR A 131 14.84 -3.83 24.53
N SER A 132 15.17 -3.54 25.79
CA SER A 132 14.24 -3.10 26.83
C SER A 132 14.49 -1.63 27.13
N ARG A 133 13.49 -0.79 26.83
CA ARG A 133 13.07 0.43 27.54
C ARG A 133 11.98 1.10 26.72
N ASN A 134 10.73 0.67 26.94
CA ASN A 134 9.46 1.41 26.76
C ASN A 134 8.32 0.38 26.78
N GLY A 135 7.73 0.12 27.96
CA GLY A 135 6.34 -0.31 28.22
C GLY A 135 5.67 -1.49 27.49
N ALA A 136 6.16 -1.96 26.35
CA ALA A 136 5.61 -3.10 25.60
C ALA A 136 6.41 -4.35 25.95
N THR A 137 5.75 -5.33 26.55
CA THR A 137 6.33 -6.65 26.82
C THR A 137 5.99 -7.59 25.66
N LEU A 138 6.88 -8.55 25.37
CA LEU A 138 6.66 -9.61 24.37
C LEU A 138 5.44 -10.50 24.68
N GLU A 139 4.85 -10.37 25.86
CA GLU A 139 3.71 -11.16 26.34
C GLU A 139 2.37 -10.43 26.22
N THR A 140 2.32 -9.24 25.61
CA THR A 140 1.03 -8.61 25.30
C THR A 140 0.25 -9.52 24.35
N PRO A 141 -0.98 -9.95 24.70
CA PRO A 141 -1.79 -10.80 23.83
C PRO A 141 -1.95 -10.14 22.45
N PRO A 142 -1.92 -10.90 21.33
CA PRO A 142 -2.05 -10.36 19.97
C PRO A 142 -3.37 -9.61 19.63
N GLY A 143 -4.20 -9.27 20.62
CA GLY A 143 -5.53 -8.68 20.46
C GLY A 143 -5.59 -7.16 20.41
N ASP A 144 -4.56 -6.44 20.87
CA ASP A 144 -4.56 -4.97 20.96
C ASP A 144 -3.56 -4.34 19.96
N THR A 145 -3.52 -4.84 18.73
CA THR A 145 -2.69 -4.21 17.68
C THR A 145 -3.51 -3.19 16.91
N TYR A 146 -3.23 -1.91 17.14
CA TYR A 146 -3.77 -0.84 16.34
C TYR A 146 -3.27 -0.96 14.89
N LYS A 147 -4.20 -1.05 13.92
CA LYS A 147 -3.88 -1.03 12.49
C LYS A 147 -4.12 0.36 11.93
N ASN A 148 -3.06 1.00 11.46
CA ASN A 148 -3.16 2.29 10.80
C ASN A 148 -4.07 2.25 9.56
N ALA A 149 -4.73 3.36 9.28
CA ALA A 149 -5.46 3.57 8.04
C ALA A 149 -4.54 3.44 6.82
N SER A 150 -5.06 2.88 5.73
CA SER A 150 -4.29 2.70 4.51
C SER A 150 -4.08 4.02 3.77
N LEU A 151 -2.91 4.18 3.14
CA LEU A 151 -2.64 5.28 2.20
C LEU A 151 -3.40 5.07 0.89
N VAL A 152 -3.70 6.17 0.19
CA VAL A 152 -4.21 6.12 -1.18
C VAL A 152 -3.07 5.76 -2.12
N ASN A 153 -3.27 4.70 -2.89
CA ASN A 153 -2.34 4.34 -3.94
C ASN A 153 -2.68 5.09 -5.25
N PHE A 154 -1.83 6.07 -5.59
CA PHE A 154 -1.96 6.87 -6.81
C PHE A 154 -1.41 6.20 -8.08
N VAL A 155 -0.88 4.97 -8.01
CA VAL A 155 -0.62 4.15 -9.21
C VAL A 155 -1.93 3.85 -9.95
N TYR A 156 -3.06 3.77 -9.22
CA TYR A 156 -4.36 3.50 -9.82
C TYR A 156 -5.00 4.75 -10.43
N PRO A 157 -5.41 4.72 -11.72
CA PRO A 157 -6.05 5.86 -12.39
C PRO A 157 -7.28 6.40 -11.66
N LYS A 158 -8.12 5.51 -11.10
CA LYS A 158 -9.32 5.89 -10.34
C LYS A 158 -9.01 6.77 -9.13
N SER A 159 -7.90 6.51 -8.43
CA SER A 159 -7.46 7.35 -7.30
C SER A 159 -7.04 8.73 -7.77
N GLN A 160 -6.33 8.80 -8.89
CA GLN A 160 -5.91 10.07 -9.49
C GLN A 160 -7.10 10.89 -9.99
N GLU A 161 -8.10 10.25 -10.59
CA GLU A 161 -9.34 10.90 -11.05
C GLU A 161 -10.10 11.53 -9.89
N LYS A 162 -10.26 10.81 -8.77
CA LYS A 162 -10.89 11.36 -7.56
C LYS A 162 -10.14 12.58 -7.03
N MET A 163 -8.80 12.52 -6.97
CA MET A 163 -7.99 13.66 -6.55
C MET A 163 -8.12 14.85 -7.51
N ARG A 164 -8.09 14.62 -8.83
CA ARG A 164 -8.29 15.68 -9.84
C ARG A 164 -9.67 16.32 -9.73
N ALA A 165 -10.72 15.52 -9.50
CA ALA A 165 -12.06 16.03 -9.28
C ALA A 165 -12.13 16.91 -8.02
N ALA A 166 -11.60 16.43 -6.89
CA ALA A 166 -11.54 17.20 -5.65
C ALA A 166 -10.75 18.51 -5.79
N LEU A 167 -9.61 18.50 -6.51
CA LEU A 167 -8.85 19.72 -6.82
C LEU A 167 -9.67 20.72 -7.66
N GLY A 168 -10.51 20.23 -8.59
CA GLY A 168 -11.43 21.06 -9.35
C GLY A 168 -12.52 21.68 -8.48
N GLU A 169 -13.13 20.87 -7.62
CA GLU A 169 -14.18 21.30 -6.68
C GLU A 169 -13.67 22.32 -5.68
N VAL A 170 -12.54 22.07 -5.01
CA VAL A 170 -11.95 23.02 -4.05
C VAL A 170 -11.58 24.33 -4.74
N ARG A 171 -11.01 24.27 -5.95
CA ARG A 171 -10.67 25.47 -6.73
C ARG A 171 -11.90 26.31 -7.07
N ALA A 172 -13.05 25.68 -7.34
CA ALA A 172 -14.29 26.40 -7.64
C ALA A 172 -14.83 27.22 -6.45
N HIS A 173 -14.41 26.89 -5.22
CA HIS A 173 -14.82 27.57 -3.99
C HIS A 173 -13.79 28.58 -3.46
N PHE A 174 -12.74 28.88 -4.25
CA PHE A 174 -11.74 29.88 -3.88
C PHE A 174 -12.35 31.25 -3.59
N GLY A 175 -11.79 31.95 -2.61
CA GLY A 175 -12.27 33.24 -2.14
C GLY A 175 -13.48 33.15 -1.20
N GLY A 176 -13.90 31.94 -0.82
CA GLY A 176 -14.88 31.70 0.22
C GLY A 176 -14.49 32.36 1.55
N LYS A 177 -15.48 32.72 2.36
CA LYS A 177 -15.27 33.28 3.69
C LYS A 177 -15.65 32.25 4.75
N HIS A 178 -14.87 32.15 5.81
CA HIS A 178 -15.08 31.20 6.91
C HIS A 178 -15.19 31.96 8.25
N PRO A 179 -16.28 31.76 9.01
CA PRO A 179 -16.45 32.40 10.31
C PRO A 179 -15.64 31.67 11.39
N LEU A 180 -15.50 32.31 12.55
CA LEU A 180 -15.18 31.61 13.80
C LEU A 180 -16.39 30.76 14.21
N VAL A 181 -16.17 29.65 14.91
CA VAL A 181 -17.26 28.87 15.53
C VAL A 181 -17.03 28.84 17.04
N ILE A 182 -17.90 29.50 17.80
CA ILE A 182 -17.82 29.57 19.27
C ILE A 182 -19.18 29.21 19.86
N ASP A 183 -19.20 28.25 20.79
CA ASP A 183 -20.43 27.79 21.46
C ASP A 183 -21.51 27.32 20.46
N GLY A 184 -21.08 26.65 19.39
CA GLY A 184 -21.95 26.18 18.31
C GLY A 184 -22.49 27.27 17.37
N LYS A 185 -21.98 28.51 17.47
CA LYS A 185 -22.45 29.64 16.65
C LYS A 185 -21.35 30.18 15.76
N GLU A 186 -21.71 30.51 14.53
CA GLU A 186 -20.86 31.24 13.61
C GLU A 186 -20.70 32.69 14.06
N ILE A 187 -19.47 33.16 14.13
CA ILE A 187 -19.12 34.53 14.53
C ILE A 187 -18.24 35.14 13.45
N TRP A 188 -18.74 36.23 12.88
CA TRP A 188 -18.00 37.08 11.95
C TRP A 188 -17.33 38.22 12.72
N THR A 189 -16.14 38.58 12.27
CA THR A 189 -15.39 39.74 12.76
C THR A 189 -15.13 40.70 11.61
N ASP A 190 -14.83 41.97 11.91
CA ASP A 190 -14.57 42.98 10.88
C ASP A 190 -13.23 42.74 10.16
N LYS A 191 -12.33 41.97 10.78
CA LYS A 191 -10.99 41.67 10.26
C LYS A 191 -10.95 40.25 9.70
N LEU A 192 -10.60 40.13 8.43
CA LEU A 192 -10.43 38.85 7.75
C LEU A 192 -8.95 38.60 7.42
N LEU A 193 -8.44 37.43 7.81
CA LEU A 193 -7.17 36.90 7.38
C LEU A 193 -7.30 36.32 5.98
N LYS A 194 -6.34 36.62 5.11
CA LYS A 194 -6.29 36.14 3.73
C LYS A 194 -5.42 34.88 3.68
N SER A 195 -6.00 33.73 3.33
CA SER A 195 -5.26 32.51 3.01
C SER A 195 -4.91 32.48 1.52
N VAL A 196 -3.64 32.25 1.20
CA VAL A 196 -3.10 32.30 -0.16
C VAL A 196 -2.47 30.98 -0.53
N ASN A 197 -2.49 30.66 -1.82
CA ASN A 197 -1.79 29.49 -2.33
C ASN A 197 -0.28 29.76 -2.39
N PRO A 198 0.57 29.03 -1.63
CA PRO A 198 2.01 29.26 -1.64
C PRO A 198 2.67 28.95 -2.99
N SER A 199 2.08 28.07 -3.81
CA SER A 199 2.55 27.77 -5.17
C SER A 199 2.04 28.78 -6.22
N SER A 200 1.08 29.64 -5.88
CA SER A 200 0.57 30.72 -6.73
C SER A 200 -0.04 31.84 -5.87
N PRO A 201 0.78 32.73 -5.29
CA PRO A 201 0.33 33.67 -4.24
C PRO A 201 -0.71 34.71 -4.66
N ASP A 202 -0.93 34.88 -5.97
CA ASP A 202 -2.03 35.69 -6.52
C ASP A 202 -3.40 35.03 -6.33
N LYS A 203 -3.43 33.71 -6.08
CA LYS A 203 -4.65 32.94 -5.82
C LYS A 203 -4.99 32.94 -4.34
N ILE A 204 -6.17 33.50 -4.06
CA ILE A 204 -6.74 33.55 -2.72
C ILE A 204 -7.60 32.31 -2.54
N ILE A 205 -7.27 31.49 -1.56
CA ILE A 205 -8.00 30.25 -1.28
C ILE A 205 -9.25 30.58 -0.49
N GLY A 206 -9.12 31.42 0.52
CA GLY A 206 -10.24 31.87 1.31
C GLY A 206 -9.88 33.00 2.25
N TYR A 207 -10.89 33.46 2.96
CA TYR A 207 -10.78 34.47 4.00
C TYR A 207 -11.30 33.89 5.31
N ILE A 208 -10.54 34.07 6.39
CA ILE A 208 -10.88 33.53 7.71
C ILE A 208 -11.14 34.71 8.65
N ALA A 209 -12.25 34.69 9.38
CA ALA A 209 -12.50 35.67 10.43
C ALA A 209 -11.39 35.60 11.48
N GLU A 210 -10.72 36.73 11.73
CA GLU A 210 -9.65 36.82 12.72
C GLU A 210 -10.25 37.01 14.12
N ALA A 211 -9.88 36.16 15.07
CA ALA A 211 -10.29 36.29 16.46
C ALA A 211 -9.46 37.36 17.18
N GLY A 212 -10.12 38.31 17.83
CA GLY A 212 -9.49 39.22 18.78
C GLY A 212 -9.53 38.68 20.21
N ILE A 213 -9.06 39.49 21.16
CA ILE A 213 -9.14 39.19 22.60
C ILE A 213 -10.60 38.91 23.03
N PRO A 214 -11.62 39.70 22.62
CA PRO A 214 -13.00 39.45 23.04
C PRO A 214 -13.55 38.10 22.54
N GLU A 215 -13.22 37.70 21.31
CA GLU A 215 -13.61 36.40 20.74
C GLU A 215 -12.94 35.26 21.51
N ALA A 216 -11.63 35.38 21.77
CA ALA A 216 -10.87 34.38 22.52
C ALA A 216 -11.41 34.21 23.95
N GLU A 217 -11.70 35.31 24.65
CA GLU A 217 -12.34 35.25 25.98
C GLU A 217 -13.70 34.56 25.94
N ARG A 218 -14.52 34.85 24.92
CA ARG A 218 -15.82 34.19 24.72
C ARG A 218 -15.64 32.69 24.51
N ALA A 219 -14.66 32.27 23.71
CA ALA A 219 -14.35 30.85 23.47
C ALA A 219 -13.92 30.14 24.76
N VAL A 220 -13.00 30.72 25.54
CA VAL A 220 -12.54 30.13 26.81
C VAL A 220 -13.67 30.03 27.82
N LYS A 221 -14.51 31.08 27.93
CA LYS A 221 -15.70 31.05 28.81
C LYS A 221 -16.69 29.97 28.38
N ALA A 222 -16.92 29.79 27.08
CA ALA A 222 -17.79 28.74 26.56
C ALA A 222 -17.22 27.34 26.85
N ALA A 223 -15.94 27.12 26.57
CA ALA A 223 -15.26 25.85 26.85
C ALA A 223 -15.32 25.49 28.34
N ARG A 224 -15.10 26.45 29.25
CA ARG A 224 -15.17 26.23 30.70
C ARG A 224 -16.57 25.85 31.16
N ARG A 225 -17.63 26.47 30.61
CA ARG A 225 -19.01 26.07 30.90
C ARG A 225 -19.30 24.65 30.41
N ALA A 226 -18.89 24.33 29.17
CA ALA A 226 -19.11 23.01 28.58
C ALA A 226 -18.35 21.89 29.31
N PHE A 227 -17.16 22.19 29.86
CA PHE A 227 -16.30 21.23 30.55
C PHE A 227 -17.01 20.46 31.67
N GLU A 228 -17.89 21.10 32.45
CA GLU A 228 -18.61 20.43 33.54
C GLU A 228 -19.50 19.27 33.09
N THR A 229 -20.01 19.36 31.85
CA THR A 229 -20.81 18.31 31.22
C THR A 229 -19.94 17.34 30.42
N TRP A 230 -18.97 17.86 29.66
CA TRP A 230 -18.06 17.05 28.85
C TRP A 230 -17.20 16.09 29.69
N ALA A 231 -16.69 16.55 30.83
CA ALA A 231 -15.89 15.73 31.74
C ALA A 231 -16.66 14.55 32.33
N ARG A 232 -18.00 14.65 32.40
CA ARG A 232 -18.90 13.61 32.89
C ARG A 232 -19.50 12.75 31.77
N THR A 233 -19.19 13.05 30.51
CA THR A 233 -19.64 12.24 29.38
C THR A 233 -18.93 10.89 29.42
N PRO A 234 -19.65 9.76 29.25
CA PRO A 234 -19.04 8.43 29.25
C PRO A 234 -17.88 8.33 28.26
N VAL A 235 -16.85 7.57 28.62
CA VAL A 235 -15.64 7.43 27.79
C VAL A 235 -16.02 6.87 26.42
N GLU A 236 -16.91 5.91 26.39
CA GLU A 236 -17.40 5.23 25.18
C GLU A 236 -18.06 6.22 24.21
N ASP A 237 -18.82 7.19 24.73
CA ASP A 237 -19.46 8.20 23.89
C ASP A 237 -18.44 9.21 23.34
N ARG A 238 -17.36 9.51 24.08
CA ARG A 238 -16.25 10.33 23.58
C ARG A 238 -15.44 9.60 22.52
N CYS A 239 -15.17 8.30 22.72
CA CYS A 239 -14.51 7.46 21.72
C CYS A 239 -15.33 7.37 20.43
N ARG A 240 -16.66 7.16 20.53
CA ARG A 240 -17.57 7.20 19.37
C ARG A 240 -17.53 8.51 18.61
N LEU A 241 -17.30 9.64 19.28
CA LEU A 241 -17.14 10.93 18.61
C LEU A 241 -15.85 10.98 17.79
N LEU A 242 -14.74 10.45 18.30
CA LEU A 242 -13.48 10.34 17.55
C LEU A 242 -13.60 9.38 16.36
N GLU A 243 -14.24 8.22 16.54
CA GLU A 243 -14.50 7.27 15.45
C GLU A 243 -15.35 7.90 14.35
N ARG A 244 -16.38 8.68 14.73
CA ARG A 244 -17.21 9.44 13.79
C ARG A 244 -16.41 10.53 13.07
N ALA A 245 -15.47 11.19 13.76
CA ALA A 245 -14.58 12.16 13.14
C ALA A 245 -13.67 11.49 12.10
N ALA A 246 -13.05 10.36 12.43
CA ALA A 246 -12.26 9.56 11.49
C ALA A 246 -13.08 9.13 10.26
N ALA A 247 -14.33 8.69 10.45
CA ALA A 247 -15.21 8.34 9.34
C ALA A 247 -15.58 9.54 8.45
N ILE A 248 -15.66 10.75 9.02
CA ILE A 248 -15.85 11.99 8.24
C ILE A 248 -14.59 12.33 7.44
N LEU A 249 -13.42 12.25 8.07
CA LEU A 249 -12.13 12.46 7.43
C LEU A 249 -11.95 11.52 6.23
N ASP A 250 -12.25 10.23 6.38
CA ASP A 250 -12.13 9.25 5.30
C ASP A 250 -13.10 9.55 4.13
N ARG A 251 -14.38 9.84 4.45
CA ARG A 251 -15.37 10.18 3.41
C ARG A 251 -15.00 11.43 2.62
N ARG A 252 -14.34 12.40 3.26
CA ARG A 252 -13.92 13.68 2.65
C ARG A 252 -12.45 13.71 2.29
N ARG A 253 -11.77 12.56 2.32
CA ARG A 253 -10.31 12.48 2.25
C ARG A 253 -9.69 13.23 1.07
N PHE A 254 -10.22 13.02 -0.13
CA PHE A 254 -9.73 13.71 -1.33
C PHE A 254 -9.99 15.22 -1.31
N GLU A 255 -11.13 15.65 -0.77
CA GLU A 255 -11.47 17.07 -0.63
C GLU A 255 -10.50 17.75 0.35
N LEU A 256 -10.29 17.15 1.52
CA LEU A 256 -9.41 17.69 2.55
C LEU A 256 -7.94 17.71 2.09
N SER A 257 -7.46 16.63 1.46
CA SER A 257 -6.13 16.62 0.85
C SER A 257 -6.00 17.67 -0.25
N ALA A 258 -7.04 17.93 -1.06
CA ALA A 258 -7.01 18.98 -2.06
C ALA A 258 -6.92 20.39 -1.44
N VAL A 259 -7.53 20.62 -0.27
CA VAL A 259 -7.34 21.85 0.50
C VAL A 259 -5.88 22.00 0.92
N GLU A 260 -5.27 20.98 1.51
CA GLU A 260 -3.85 21.03 1.91
C GLU A 260 -2.89 21.25 0.74
N VAL A 261 -3.17 20.65 -0.42
CA VAL A 261 -2.41 20.88 -1.65
C VAL A 261 -2.43 22.35 -2.02
N PHE A 262 -3.60 23.01 -1.95
CA PHE A 262 -3.69 24.42 -2.32
C PHE A 262 -3.22 25.37 -1.22
N GLU A 263 -3.56 25.13 0.05
CA GLU A 263 -3.32 26.05 1.16
C GLU A 263 -1.92 25.94 1.76
N VAL A 264 -1.36 24.74 1.78
CA VAL A 264 -0.06 24.46 2.38
C VAL A 264 0.98 24.05 1.33
N GLY A 265 0.57 23.79 0.09
CA GLY A 265 1.48 23.44 -1.01
C GLY A 265 1.98 22.00 -0.95
N LYS A 266 1.29 21.10 -0.24
CA LYS A 266 1.68 19.69 -0.14
C LYS A 266 1.52 18.97 -1.49
N ALA A 267 2.40 18.01 -1.75
CA ALA A 267 2.19 17.04 -2.83
C ALA A 267 1.05 16.09 -2.47
N TRP A 268 0.46 15.42 -3.47
CA TRP A 268 -0.73 14.57 -3.26
C TRP A 268 -0.51 13.45 -2.24
N ALA A 269 0.67 12.81 -2.26
CA ALA A 269 0.99 11.75 -1.32
C ALA A 269 1.15 12.28 0.13
N GLU A 270 1.75 13.44 0.29
CA GLU A 270 1.93 14.08 1.61
C GLU A 270 0.60 14.55 2.18
N ALA A 271 -0.26 15.17 1.35
CA ALA A 271 -1.60 15.59 1.75
C ALA A 271 -2.52 14.40 2.07
N ASP A 272 -2.37 13.27 1.37
CA ASP A 272 -3.08 12.04 1.74
C ASP A 272 -2.55 11.44 3.06
N GLY A 273 -1.23 11.50 3.25
CA GLY A 273 -0.57 11.07 4.47
C GLY A 273 -1.05 11.83 5.70
N ASP A 274 -1.24 13.15 5.59
CA ASP A 274 -1.72 13.98 6.71
C ASP A 274 -3.16 13.64 7.13
N ILE A 275 -4.06 13.48 6.15
CA ILE A 275 -5.45 13.09 6.43
C ILE A 275 -5.49 11.69 7.05
N ARG A 276 -4.66 10.77 6.55
CA ARG A 276 -4.48 9.44 7.13
C ARG A 276 -3.96 9.53 8.57
N GLU A 277 -2.96 10.36 8.85
CA GLU A 277 -2.42 10.56 10.20
C GLU A 277 -3.47 11.15 11.16
N ALA A 278 -4.27 12.13 10.70
CA ALA A 278 -5.39 12.68 11.46
C ALA A 278 -6.46 11.62 11.79
N MET A 279 -6.78 10.74 10.82
CA MET A 279 -7.64 9.58 11.06
C MET A 279 -7.03 8.63 12.09
N ASP A 280 -5.72 8.40 12.00
CA ASP A 280 -5.03 7.50 12.92
C ASP A 280 -5.05 8.03 14.35
N PHE A 281 -4.79 9.32 14.56
CA PHE A 281 -4.91 9.91 15.89
C PHE A 281 -6.32 9.75 16.46
N CYS A 282 -7.37 9.97 15.65
CA CYS A 282 -8.74 9.78 16.11
C CYS A 282 -8.99 8.34 16.56
N LEU A 283 -8.59 7.35 15.76
CA LEU A 283 -8.87 5.94 16.02
C LEU A 283 -7.97 5.35 17.10
N PHE A 284 -6.70 5.77 17.16
CA PHE A 284 -5.74 5.31 18.15
C PHE A 284 -6.10 5.82 19.55
N TYR A 285 -6.53 7.08 19.69
CA TYR A 285 -6.96 7.62 20.99
C TYR A 285 -8.37 7.16 21.41
N ALA A 286 -9.14 6.56 20.50
CA ALA A 286 -10.45 5.99 20.81
C ALA A 286 -10.35 4.56 21.38
N GLN A 287 -9.27 3.83 21.07
CA GLN A 287 -8.94 2.51 21.59
C GLN A 287 -8.30 2.62 22.99
#